data_AF-A0A7C5PCY5-F1
#
_entry.id   AF-A0A7C5PCY5-F1
#
_cell.length_a   1.000
_cell.length_b   1.000
_cell.length_c   1.000
_cell.angle_alpha   90.00
_cell.angle_beta   90.00
_cell.angle_gamma   90.00
#
_symmetry.space_group_name_H-M   'P 1'
#
loop_
_entity.id
_entity.type
_entity.pdbx_description
1 polymer ?
#
loop_
_entity_poly.entity_id
_entity_poly.type
_entity_poly.pdbx_seq_one_letter_code
_entity_poly.pdbx_strand_id
1 'polypeptide(L)'
;MRGSTQALLALAMLALFADPALANKFETISGGVSGSFRLKRAFVEQMLLWGGVGFMVTSVLAIVVPHTNPAFLNYANWRLSAIVLAVIGCILLVSYLLL
;
A
#
# COMPACT_ATOMS: atom_id res chain seq x y z
N MET A 1 -2.33 -1.16 -26.69
CA MET A 1 -1.96 -0.85 -25.27
C MET A 1 -3.15 -0.26 -24.48
N ARG A 2 -4.36 -0.86 -24.56
CA ARG A 2 -5.60 -0.34 -23.94
C ARG A 2 -6.04 -1.07 -22.65
N GLY A 3 -5.46 -2.23 -22.35
CA GLY A 3 -5.87 -3.06 -21.21
C GLY A 3 -5.24 -2.68 -19.86
N SER A 4 -4.04 -2.12 -19.86
CA SER A 4 -3.31 -1.80 -18.61
C SER A 4 -3.89 -0.62 -17.84
N THR A 5 -4.41 0.40 -18.54
CA THR A 5 -5.06 1.56 -17.93
C THR A 5 -6.44 1.22 -17.36
N GLN A 6 -7.17 0.30 -18.01
CA GLN A 6 -8.46 -0.20 -17.51
C GLN A 6 -8.29 -1.03 -16.24
N ALA A 7 -7.22 -1.83 -16.15
CA ALA A 7 -6.91 -2.60 -14.94
C ALA A 7 -6.55 -1.69 -13.75
N LEU A 8 -5.77 -0.63 -13.97
CA LEU A 8 -5.45 0.37 -12.94
C LEU A 8 -6.69 1.14 -12.47
N LEU A 9 -7.57 1.53 -13.40
CA LEU A 9 -8.81 2.23 -13.07
C LEU A 9 -9.78 1.31 -12.29
N ALA A 10 -9.85 0.03 -12.68
CA ALA A 10 -10.64 -0.96 -11.96
C ALA A 10 -10.11 -1.23 -10.55
N LEU A 11 -8.79 -1.27 -10.36
CA LEU A 11 -8.17 -1.40 -9.04
C LEU A 11 -8.44 -0.16 -8.17
N ALA A 12 -8.35 1.04 -8.75
CA ALA A 12 -8.67 2.29 -8.08
C ALA A 12 -10.15 2.39 -7.69
N MET A 13 -11.05 1.92 -8.56
CA MET A 13 -12.49 1.83 -8.28
C MET A 13 -12.79 0.77 -7.22
N LEU A 14 -12.09 -0.37 -7.22
CA LEU A 14 -12.20 -1.41 -6.19
C LEU A 14 -11.71 -0.91 -4.83
N ALA A 15 -10.66 -0.09 -4.81
CA ALA A 15 -10.19 0.60 -3.61
C ALA A 15 -11.21 1.63 -3.10
N LEU A 16 -11.93 2.33 -3.99
CA LEU A 16 -13.00 3.26 -3.63
C LEU A 16 -14.24 2.53 -3.08
N PHE A 17 -14.53 1.32 -3.59
CA PHE A 17 -15.62 0.45 -3.12
C PHE A 17 -15.26 -0.38 -1.88
N ALA A 18 -14.04 -0.28 -1.34
CA ALA A 18 -13.65 -0.93 -0.09
C ALA A 18 -14.15 -0.20 1.18
N ASP A 19 -14.78 0.97 1.02
CA ASP A 19 -15.36 1.77 2.11
C ASP A 19 -16.59 1.20 2.87
N PRO A 20 -17.42 0.25 2.38
CA PRO A 20 -18.52 -0.27 3.18
C PRO A 20 -18.05 -1.20 4.32
N ALA A 21 -16.83 -1.75 4.25
CA ALA A 21 -16.23 -2.53 5.34
C ALA A 21 -15.71 -1.64 6.49
N LEU A 22 -15.39 -0.37 6.21
CA LEU A 22 -15.01 0.62 7.23
C LEU A 22 -16.25 1.14 7.96
N ALA A 23 -17.36 1.34 7.24
CA ALA A 23 -18.65 1.77 7.82
C ALA A 23 -19.16 0.80 8.91
N ASN A 24 -19.07 -0.51 8.67
CA ASN A 24 -19.53 -1.55 9.61
C ASN A 24 -18.73 -1.59 10.93
N LYS A 25 -17.53 -0.99 11.01
CA LYS A 25 -16.76 -0.96 12.26
C LYS A 25 -17.20 0.16 13.20
N PHE A 26 -17.91 1.19 12.72
CA PHE A 26 -18.31 2.31 13.56
C PHE A 26 -19.49 1.96 14.49
N GLU A 27 -20.38 1.05 14.11
CA GLU A 27 -21.50 0.63 14.97
C GLU A 27 -21.04 -0.20 16.20
N THR A 28 -19.87 -0.86 16.13
CA THR A 28 -19.31 -1.64 17.26
C THR A 28 -18.38 -0.82 18.18
N ILE A 29 -18.21 0.48 17.91
CA ILE A 29 -17.32 1.40 18.63
C ILE A 29 -18.16 2.38 19.47
N SER A 30 -19.04 1.89 20.34
CA SER A 30 -19.79 2.75 21.27
C SER A 30 -18.96 3.21 22.50
N GLY A 31 -17.65 2.97 22.52
CA GLY A 31 -16.73 3.38 23.59
C GLY A 31 -15.84 4.57 23.19
N GLY A 32 -16.42 5.78 23.17
CA GLY A 32 -15.85 7.09 22.77
C GLY A 32 -14.33 7.21 22.55
N VAL A 33 -13.50 6.97 23.57
CA VAL A 33 -12.03 7.15 23.50
C VAL A 33 -11.30 5.84 23.14
N SER A 34 -11.61 4.73 23.82
CA SER A 34 -10.95 3.43 23.61
C SER A 34 -11.20 2.88 22.19
N GLY A 35 -12.41 3.03 21.68
CA GLY A 35 -12.76 2.58 20.34
C GLY A 35 -12.14 3.44 19.23
N SER A 36 -11.96 4.75 19.47
CA SER A 36 -11.26 5.65 18.53
C SER A 36 -9.78 5.28 18.39
N PHE A 37 -9.11 4.93 19.49
CA PHE A 37 -7.73 4.41 19.46
C PHE A 37 -7.62 3.07 18.72
N ARG A 38 -8.58 2.15 18.92
CA ARG A 38 -8.61 0.86 18.22
C ARG A 38 -8.81 1.01 16.71
N LEU A 39 -9.70 1.92 16.29
CA LEU A 39 -9.93 2.19 14.87
C LEU A 39 -8.70 2.82 14.21
N LYS A 40 -8.11 3.84 14.85
CA LYS A 40 -6.90 4.51 14.33
C LYS A 40 -5.74 3.54 14.22
N ARG A 41 -5.55 2.70 15.24
CA ARG A 41 -4.52 1.65 15.22
C ARG A 41 -4.77 0.65 14.09
N ALA A 42 -5.98 0.12 13.97
CA ALA A 42 -6.31 -0.83 12.90
C ALA A 42 -6.13 -0.22 11.50
N PHE A 43 -6.47 1.06 11.32
CA PHE A 43 -6.24 1.78 10.07
C PHE A 43 -4.73 1.93 9.77
N VAL A 44 -3.94 2.30 10.77
CA VAL A 44 -2.48 2.40 10.65
C VAL A 44 -1.86 1.03 10.33
N GLU A 45 -2.26 -0.03 11.04
CA GLU A 45 -1.84 -1.41 10.77
C GLU A 45 -2.12 -1.81 9.31
N GLN A 46 -3.33 -1.54 8.81
CA GLN A 46 -3.69 -1.84 7.43
C GLN A 46 -2.85 -1.04 6.43
N MET A 47 -2.61 0.25 6.70
CA MET A 47 -1.81 1.12 5.84
C MET A 47 -0.34 0.69 5.78
N LEU A 48 0.24 0.30 6.92
CA LEU A 48 1.62 -0.20 6.98
C LEU A 48 1.76 -1.53 6.23
N LEU A 49 0.79 -2.44 6.39
CA LEU A 49 0.82 -3.74 5.69
C LEU A 49 0.70 -3.56 4.17
N TRP A 50 -0.36 -2.91 3.70
CA TRP A 50 -0.59 -2.74 2.26
C TRP A 50 0.45 -1.84 1.60
N GLY A 51 0.87 -0.78 2.29
CA GLY A 51 1.96 0.09 1.84
C GLY A 51 3.27 -0.69 1.73
N GLY A 52 3.67 -1.41 2.78
CA GLY A 52 4.89 -2.20 2.82
C GLY A 52 4.96 -3.28 1.74
N VAL A 53 3.88 -4.05 1.57
CA VAL A 53 3.77 -5.06 0.49
C VAL A 53 3.84 -4.39 -0.88
N GLY A 54 3.14 -3.28 -1.10
CA GLY A 54 3.18 -2.54 -2.36
C GLY A 54 4.59 -2.05 -2.73
N PHE A 55 5.33 -1.51 -1.76
CA PHE A 55 6.72 -1.10 -1.94
C PHE A 55 7.66 -2.28 -2.23
N MET A 56 7.44 -3.45 -1.62
CA MET A 56 8.20 -4.66 -1.93
C MET A 56 7.93 -5.18 -3.33
N VAL A 57 6.66 -5.27 -3.72
CA VAL A 57 6.28 -5.73 -5.07
C VAL A 57 6.85 -4.80 -6.12
N THR A 58 6.75 -3.48 -5.93
CA THR A 58 7.31 -2.49 -6.87
C THR A 58 8.84 -2.53 -6.91
N SER A 59 9.52 -2.84 -5.80
CA SER A 59 10.96 -3.09 -5.78
C SER A 59 11.37 -4.32 -6.62
N VAL A 60 10.61 -5.42 -6.54
CA VAL A 60 10.86 -6.60 -7.39
C VAL A 60 10.58 -6.27 -8.86
N LEU A 61 9.45 -5.60 -9.13
CA LEU A 61 9.08 -5.15 -10.47
C LEU A 61 10.13 -4.20 -11.06
N ALA A 62 10.80 -3.45 -10.21
CA ALA A 62 11.87 -2.55 -10.58
C ALA A 62 13.10 -3.28 -11.15
N ILE A 63 13.35 -4.51 -10.70
CA ILE A 63 14.44 -5.36 -11.19
C ILE A 63 14.00 -6.16 -12.43
N VAL A 64 12.79 -6.70 -12.42
CA VAL A 64 12.28 -7.58 -13.48
C VAL A 64 11.95 -6.78 -14.75
N VAL A 65 11.46 -5.55 -14.60
CA VAL A 65 10.96 -4.72 -15.70
C VAL A 65 11.49 -3.27 -15.61
N PRO A 66 12.82 -3.04 -15.77
CA PRO A 66 13.43 -1.74 -15.50
C PRO A 66 13.06 -0.63 -16.50
N HIS A 67 12.68 -0.97 -17.74
CA HIS A 67 12.51 0.01 -18.84
C HIS A 67 11.07 0.29 -19.26
N THR A 68 10.08 -0.44 -18.73
CA THR A 68 8.67 -0.26 -19.10
C THR A 68 7.75 -0.13 -17.89
N ASN A 69 8.31 0.09 -16.70
CA ASN A 69 7.55 0.17 -15.47
C ASN A 69 7.26 1.65 -15.10
N PRO A 70 5.99 2.07 -15.08
CA PRO A 70 5.60 3.45 -14.76
C PRO A 70 5.85 3.83 -13.29
N ALA A 71 6.19 2.87 -12.43
CA ALA A 71 6.53 3.13 -11.03
C ALA A 71 7.94 3.76 -10.85
N PHE A 72 8.74 3.85 -11.91
CA PHE A 72 10.05 4.50 -11.83
C PHE A 72 10.00 5.99 -12.13
N LEU A 73 10.57 6.76 -11.21
CA LEU A 73 10.91 8.17 -11.43
C LEU A 73 12.14 8.35 -12.34
N ASN A 74 13.03 7.34 -12.45
CA ASN A 74 14.29 7.47 -13.20
C ASN A 74 14.75 6.13 -13.82
N TYR A 75 14.66 6.02 -15.15
CA TYR A 75 15.06 4.84 -15.93
C TYR A 75 16.58 4.59 -15.94
N ALA A 76 17.40 5.64 -15.79
CA ALA A 76 18.86 5.51 -15.79
C ALA A 76 19.38 4.93 -14.46
N ASN A 77 18.63 5.09 -13.37
CA ASN A 77 19.07 4.74 -12.02
C ASN A 77 18.22 3.66 -11.33
N TRP A 78 17.70 2.72 -12.13
CA TRP A 78 16.73 1.72 -11.72
C TRP A 78 17.18 0.86 -10.52
N ARG A 79 18.49 0.59 -10.40
CA ARG A 79 19.06 -0.19 -9.29
C ARG A 79 18.94 0.53 -7.95
N LEU A 80 19.30 1.81 -7.91
CA LEU A 80 19.19 2.61 -6.69
C LEU A 80 17.74 2.83 -6.29
N SER A 81 16.85 3.07 -7.26
CA SER A 81 15.42 3.18 -6.99
C SER A 81 14.81 1.86 -6.47
N ALA A 82 15.22 0.69 -6.99
CA ALA A 82 14.78 -0.61 -6.46
C ALA A 82 15.20 -0.80 -4.99
N ILE A 83 16.43 -0.40 -4.64
CA ILE A 83 16.94 -0.47 -3.27
C ILE A 83 16.13 0.44 -2.35
N VAL A 84 15.86 1.68 -2.74
CA VAL A 84 15.07 2.61 -1.91
C VAL A 84 13.66 2.08 -1.69
N LEU A 85 13.00 1.55 -2.72
CA LEU A 85 11.68 0.92 -2.60
C LEU A 85 11.71 -0.29 -1.66
N ALA A 86 12.75 -1.14 -1.74
CA ALA A 86 12.93 -2.26 -0.83
C ALA A 86 13.11 -1.80 0.62
N VAL A 87 13.96 -0.79 0.86
CA VAL A 87 14.22 -0.27 2.21
C VAL A 87 12.95 0.32 2.82
N ILE A 88 12.21 1.14 2.07
CA ILE A 88 10.94 1.72 2.54
C ILE A 88 9.91 0.61 2.82
N GLY A 89 9.78 -0.37 1.91
CA GLY A 89 8.90 -1.52 2.11
C GLY A 89 9.26 -2.32 3.37
N CYS A 90 10.55 -2.54 3.62
CA CYS A 90 11.03 -3.26 4.79
C CYS A 90 10.72 -2.48 6.07
N ILE A 91 10.98 -1.18 6.10
CA ILE A 91 10.67 -0.33 7.26
C ILE A 91 9.18 -0.41 7.58
N LEU A 92 8.30 -0.27 6.58
CA LEU A 92 6.85 -0.33 6.78
C LEU A 92 6.38 -1.70 7.30
N LEU A 93 6.91 -2.80 6.78
CA LEU A 93 6.58 -4.16 7.24
C LEU A 93 7.13 -4.45 8.64
N VAL A 94 8.35 -4.01 8.95
CA VAL A 94 8.92 -4.13 10.30
C VAL A 94 8.11 -3.30 11.29
N SER A 95 7.75 -2.07 10.94
CA SER A 95 6.88 -1.23 11.76
C SER A 95 5.50 -1.85 11.96
N TYR A 96 4.97 -2.58 10.99
CA TYR A 96 3.72 -3.35 11.14
C TYR A 96 3.88 -4.49 12.16
N LEU A 97 4.99 -5.23 12.10
CA LEU A 97 5.27 -6.33 13.04
C LEU A 97 5.53 -5.84 14.47
N LEU A 98 5.98 -4.60 14.64
CA LEU A 98 6.28 -4.00 15.95
C LEU A 98 5.08 -3.30 16.59
N LEU A 99 3.96 -3.14 15.87
CA LEU A 99 2.78 -2.38 16.33
C LEU A 99 1.86 -3.24 17.19
#